data_AF-A0A3N6H6M7-F1
#
_entry.id   AF-A0A3N6H6M7-F1
#
_cell.length_a   1.000
_cell.length_b   1.000
_cell.length_c   1.000
_cell.angle_alpha   90.00
_cell.angle_beta   90.00
_cell.angle_gamma   90.00
#
_symmetry.space_group_name_H-M   'P 1'
#
loop_
_entity.id
_entity.type
_entity.pdbx_description
1 polymer ?
#
loop_
_entity_poly.entity_id
_entity_poly.type
_entity_poly.pdbx_seq_one_letter_code
_entity_poly.pdbx_strand_id
1 'polypeptide(L)'
;MQQQEAQEARKLGMVTVLGKVSPLQVHRGGHRTEHVATEKELAEAKKNSCIRIPRFDYTPSERLRFNLSGGQPHRASEWSDTPGRSLEDQLV
;
A
#
# COMPACT_ATOMS: atom_id res chain seq x y z
N MET A 1 -7.01 18.85 5.83
CA MET A 1 -5.80 19.07 5.00
C MET A 1 -4.64 18.17 5.46
N GLN A 2 -4.88 16.85 5.64
CA GLN A 2 -3.82 15.87 5.99
C GLN A 2 -4.04 14.47 5.38
N GLN A 3 -5.10 14.30 4.57
CA GLN A 3 -5.25 13.08 3.74
C GLN A 3 -4.27 13.07 2.53
N GLN A 4 -3.32 14.00 2.50
CA GLN A 4 -2.56 14.39 1.31
C GLN A 4 -1.19 13.70 1.20
N GLU A 5 -0.65 13.11 2.28
CA GLU A 5 0.62 12.35 2.24
C GLU A 5 0.43 10.83 2.17
N ALA A 6 -0.80 10.32 2.30
CA ALA A 6 -1.11 8.89 2.12
C ALA A 6 -1.18 8.48 0.63
N GLN A 7 -0.77 9.36 -0.29
CA GLN A 7 -0.50 9.03 -1.70
C GLN A 7 1.02 8.94 -1.91
N GLU A 8 1.67 8.08 -1.11
CA GLU A 8 3.02 7.60 -1.40
C GLU A 8 3.13 7.16 -2.87
N ALA A 9 4.14 7.72 -3.55
CA ALA A 9 4.62 7.47 -4.91
C ALA A 9 3.92 6.32 -5.66
N ARG A 10 2.77 6.64 -6.28
CA ARG A 10 2.14 5.76 -7.26
C ARG A 10 2.95 5.85 -8.54
N LYS A 11 3.70 4.80 -8.85
CA LYS A 11 4.42 4.72 -10.13
C LYS A 11 3.70 3.74 -11.04
N LEU A 12 3.34 4.22 -12.23
CA LEU A 12 2.85 3.38 -13.31
C LEU A 12 4.05 2.94 -14.15
N GLY A 13 4.15 1.64 -14.38
CA GLY A 13 5.09 1.04 -15.29
C GLY A 13 4.40 0.06 -16.23
N MET A 14 5.15 -0.43 -17.20
CA MET A 14 4.74 -1.54 -18.05
C MET A 14 5.69 -2.70 -17.78
N VAL A 15 5.16 -3.92 -17.70
CA VAL A 15 5.97 -5.15 -17.63
C VAL A 15 5.69 -5.99 -18.86
N THR A 16 6.73 -6.57 -19.45
CA THR A 16 6.56 -7.54 -20.55
C THR A 16 6.71 -8.94 -19.97
N VAL A 17 5.68 -9.76 -20.12
CA VAL A 17 5.65 -11.15 -19.67
C VAL A 17 5.31 -12.02 -20.86
N LEU A 18 6.21 -12.93 -21.25
CA LEU A 18 6.01 -13.85 -22.39
C LEU A 18 5.60 -13.11 -23.68
N GLY A 19 6.20 -11.95 -23.94
CA GLY A 19 5.92 -11.12 -25.12
C GLY A 19 4.64 -10.26 -25.05
N LYS A 20 3.88 -10.32 -23.94
CA LYS A 20 2.70 -9.47 -23.70
C LYS A 20 3.05 -8.32 -22.76
N VAL A 21 2.69 -7.10 -23.15
CA VAL A 21 2.89 -5.90 -22.32
C VAL A 21 1.66 -5.71 -21.43
N SER A 22 1.87 -5.58 -20.13
CA SER A 22 0.81 -5.37 -19.14
C SER A 22 1.11 -4.19 -18.22
N PRO A 23 0.07 -3.44 -17.78
CA PRO A 23 0.27 -2.32 -16.88
C PRO A 23 0.58 -2.81 -15.47
N LEU A 24 1.57 -2.19 -14.84
CA LEU A 24 2.00 -2.45 -13.47
C LEU A 24 1.87 -1.18 -12.64
N GLN A 25 1.08 -1.25 -11.57
CA GLN A 25 1.02 -0.22 -10.55
C GLN A 25 1.89 -0.63 -9.37
N VAL A 26 2.82 0.24 -8.99
CA VAL A 26 3.66 0.05 -7.82
C VAL A 26 3.21 1.02 -6.74
N HIS A 27 2.88 0.47 -5.57
CA HIS A 27 2.57 1.22 -4.37
C HIS A 27 3.63 0.95 -3.32
N ARG A 28 4.14 1.99 -2.68
CA ARG A 28 4.83 1.81 -1.41
C ARG A 28 3.80 1.57 -0.32
N GLY A 29 4.05 0.56 0.50
CA GLY A 29 3.25 0.26 1.68
C GLY A 29 3.77 1.04 2.88
N GLY A 30 2.92 1.22 3.88
CA GLY A 30 3.32 1.78 5.15
C GLY A 30 2.69 1.07 6.31
N HIS A 31 3.27 1.32 7.48
CA HIS A 31 2.76 0.82 8.74
C HIS A 31 1.86 1.87 9.38
N ARG A 32 0.79 1.40 10.00
CA ARG A 32 -0.11 2.22 10.81
C ARG A 32 0.16 1.88 12.27
N THR A 33 0.65 2.83 13.02
CA THR A 33 0.79 2.74 14.47
C THR A 33 -0.31 3.55 15.12
N GLU A 34 -0.79 3.15 16.30
CA GLU A 34 -1.72 4.00 17.05
C GLU A 34 -1.05 5.34 17.34
N HIS A 35 -1.77 6.42 17.05
CA HIS A 35 -1.27 7.76 17.26
C HIS A 35 -1.39 8.14 18.74
N VAL A 36 -0.31 8.67 19.28
CA VAL A 36 -0.29 9.24 20.63
C VAL A 36 -0.38 10.75 20.51
N ALA A 37 -1.54 11.29 20.87
CA ALA A 37 -1.81 12.72 20.81
C ALA A 37 -0.82 13.52 21.66
N THR A 38 -0.22 14.54 21.06
CA THR A 38 0.63 15.48 21.79
C THR A 38 -0.20 16.46 22.63
N GLU A 39 0.39 17.03 23.69
CA GLU A 39 -0.29 18.02 24.54
C GLU A 39 -0.81 19.23 23.73
N LYS A 40 -0.08 19.61 22.69
CA LYS A 40 -0.48 20.68 21.78
C LYS A 40 -1.75 20.31 21.00
N GLU A 41 -1.81 19.11 20.44
CA GLU A 41 -2.99 18.64 19.70
C GLU A 41 -4.21 18.50 20.61
N LEU A 42 -4.02 18.05 21.85
CA LEU A 42 -5.09 18.00 22.86
C LEU A 42 -5.59 19.40 23.21
N ALA A 43 -4.70 20.37 23.37
CA ALA A 43 -5.06 21.76 23.64
C ALA A 43 -5.80 22.40 22.45
N GLU A 44 -5.37 22.11 21.21
CA GLU A 44 -6.03 22.60 19.99
C GLU A 44 -7.40 21.95 19.78
N ALA A 45 -7.54 20.65 19.99
CA ALA A 45 -8.82 19.95 19.93
C ALA A 45 -9.79 20.41 21.02
N LYS A 46 -9.28 20.74 22.22
CA LYS A 46 -10.09 21.33 23.29
C LYS A 46 -10.56 22.74 22.97
N LYS A 47 -9.73 23.55 22.29
CA LYS A 47 -10.05 24.93 21.90
C LYS A 47 -10.97 24.99 20.69
N ASN A 48 -10.86 24.05 19.76
CA ASN A 48 -11.62 24.01 18.52
C ASN A 48 -12.22 22.63 18.29
N SER A 49 -13.52 22.51 18.50
CA SER A 49 -14.27 21.25 18.39
C SER A 49 -14.28 20.63 16.98
N CYS A 50 -13.88 21.39 15.96
CA CYS A 50 -13.74 20.90 14.59
C CYS A 50 -12.39 20.22 14.31
N ILE A 51 -11.43 20.30 15.23
CA ILE A 51 -10.12 19.65 15.10
C ILE A 51 -10.24 18.20 15.57
N ARG A 52 -9.97 17.28 14.65
CA ARG A 52 -9.91 15.85 14.92
C ARG A 52 -8.46 15.40 14.96
N ILE A 53 -8.04 14.90 16.11
CA ILE A 53 -6.71 14.29 16.28
C ILE A 53 -6.68 12.99 15.44
N PRO A 54 -5.62 12.77 14.63
CA PRO A 54 -5.44 11.53 13.89
C PRO A 54 -5.49 10.31 14.81
N ARG A 55 -6.06 9.20 14.33
CA ARG A 55 -6.07 7.94 15.10
C ARG A 55 -4.78 7.13 14.93
N PHE A 56 -4.08 7.33 13.81
CA PHE A 56 -2.91 6.53 13.47
C PHE A 56 -1.82 7.42 12.89
N ASP A 57 -0.59 7.12 13.26
CA ASP A 57 0.59 7.61 12.57
C ASP A 57 0.92 6.67 11.42
N TYR A 58 1.28 7.26 10.29
CA TYR A 58 1.67 6.52 9.11
C TYR A 58 3.17 6.62 8.92
N THR A 59 3.85 5.49 9.02
CA THR A 59 5.28 5.40 8.74
C THR A 59 5.48 4.66 7.41
N PRO A 60 6.09 5.30 6.40
CA PRO A 60 6.51 4.63 5.19
C PRO A 60 7.33 3.38 5.46
N SER A 61 7.13 2.33 4.67
CA SER A 61 7.90 1.09 4.79
C SER A 61 8.61 0.77 3.48
N GLU A 62 9.66 -0.05 3.55
CA GLU A 62 10.35 -0.56 2.35
C GLU A 62 9.53 -1.62 1.59
N ARG A 63 8.32 -1.93 2.05
CA ARG A 63 7.45 -2.93 1.42
C ARG A 63 6.79 -2.32 0.19
N LEU A 64 6.96 -2.98 -0.95
CA LEU A 64 6.28 -2.63 -2.20
C LEU A 64 5.06 -3.54 -2.41
N ARG A 65 3.98 -2.96 -2.92
CA ARG A 65 2.79 -3.67 -3.40
C ARG A 65 2.66 -3.42 -4.90
N PHE A 66 2.74 -4.51 -5.65
CA PHE A 66 2.54 -4.53 -7.09
C PHE A 66 1.10 -4.90 -7.39
N ASN A 67 0.45 -4.15 -8.27
CA ASN A 67 -0.87 -4.46 -8.79
C ASN A 67 -0.76 -4.54 -10.31
N LEU A 68 -0.97 -5.74 -10.84
CA LEU A 68 -1.09 -5.98 -12.26
C LEU A 68 -2.57 -5.85 -12.61
N SER A 69 -2.92 -4.82 -13.37
CA SER A 69 -4.30 -4.64 -13.83
C SER A 69 -4.65 -5.76 -14.82
N GLY A 70 -5.48 -6.71 -14.36
CA GLY A 70 -5.90 -7.90 -15.11
C GLY A 70 -6.53 -9.02 -14.26
N GLY A 71 -6.47 -8.94 -12.91
CA GLY A 71 -7.03 -9.93 -11.98
C GLY A 71 -7.03 -9.42 -10.54
N GLN A 72 -7.58 -10.21 -9.61
CA GLN A 72 -7.72 -9.84 -8.18
C GLN A 72 -6.41 -9.33 -7.57
N PRO A 73 -6.46 -8.41 -6.57
CA PRO A 73 -5.27 -7.86 -5.94
C PRO A 73 -4.50 -8.95 -5.18
N HIS A 74 -3.49 -9.51 -5.82
CA HIS A 74 -2.66 -10.55 -5.22
C HIS A 74 -1.83 -9.99 -4.06
N ARG A 75 -2.03 -10.57 -2.88
CA ARG A 75 -1.22 -10.35 -1.69
C ARG A 75 -0.17 -11.45 -1.66
N ALA A 76 1.10 -11.07 -1.72
CA ALA A 76 2.24 -11.97 -1.86
C ALA A 76 2.21 -13.21 -0.96
N SER A 77 2.39 -14.36 -1.59
CA SER A 77 3.14 -15.51 -1.10
C SER A 77 3.87 -16.03 -2.33
N GLU A 78 5.19 -16.11 -2.27
CA GLU A 78 6.09 -16.53 -3.35
C GLU A 78 5.48 -17.60 -4.26
N TRP A 79 5.49 -17.35 -5.57
CA TRP A 79 5.11 -18.35 -6.56
C TRP A 79 6.31 -18.68 -7.42
N SER A 80 6.79 -19.90 -7.25
CA SER A 80 7.75 -20.53 -8.12
C SER A 80 7.13 -21.81 -8.67
N ASP A 81 7.66 -22.29 -9.79
CA ASP A 81 7.43 -23.67 -10.16
C ASP A 81 7.86 -24.57 -9.00
N THR A 82 6.99 -25.50 -8.64
CA THR A 82 7.34 -26.59 -7.74
C THR A 82 7.33 -27.88 -8.55
N PRO A 83 8.12 -28.91 -8.18
CA PRO A 83 8.15 -30.17 -8.92
C PRO A 83 6.78 -30.85 -9.10
N GLY A 84 5.75 -30.46 -8.33
CA GLY A 84 4.39 -30.99 -8.41
C GLY A 84 3.31 -30.01 -8.85
N ARG A 85 3.62 -28.73 -9.12
CA ARG A 85 2.64 -27.73 -9.55
C ARG A 85 3.30 -26.60 -10.31
N SER A 86 2.84 -26.36 -11.53
CA SER A 86 3.31 -25.25 -12.35
C SER A 86 2.87 -23.91 -11.76
N LEU A 87 3.60 -22.84 -12.09
CA LEU A 87 3.18 -21.49 -11.78
C LEU A 87 1.81 -21.17 -12.40
N GLU A 88 1.53 -21.68 -13.60
CA GLU A 88 0.26 -21.48 -14.32
C GLU A 88 -0.92 -22.03 -13.51
N ASP A 89 -0.78 -23.22 -12.91
CA ASP A 89 -1.79 -23.83 -12.05
C ASP A 89 -2.02 -23.09 -10.72
N GLN A 90 -1.04 -22.29 -10.27
CA GLN A 90 -1.13 -21.47 -9.05
C GLN A 90 -1.85 -20.13 -9.29
N LEU A 91 -1.98 -19.72 -10.55
CA LEU A 91 -2.54 -18.43 -10.97
C LEU A 91 -4.02 -18.52 -11.43
N VAL A 92 -4.62 -19.71 -11.42
CA VAL A 92 -6.04 -19.97 -11.79
C VAL A 92 -7.00 -19.58 -10.67
#